data_AF-A0A413WLK7-F1
#
_entry.id   AF-A0A413WLK7-F1
#
_cell.length_a   1.000
_cell.length_b   1.000
_cell.length_c   1.000
_cell.angle_alpha   90.00
_cell.angle_beta   90.00
_cell.angle_gamma   90.00
#
_symmetry.space_group_name_H-M   'P 1'
#
loop_
_entity.id
_entity.type
_entity.pdbx_description
1 polymer ?
#
loop_
_entity_poly.entity_id
_entity_poly.type
_entity_poly.pdbx_seq_one_letter_code
_entity_poly.pdbx_strand_id
1 'polypeptide(L)'
;MNREAEIIQALRAAASLTPTLTVKQYQLWSRDRDVPTFIDVLNFYGSWTGALKAAGLIESRRHYTQQELVAALRLALEQEGKLTSTHYQQWASGQVAPSLGDIISHFGSWSLAVKTVERLEELHFTVQPEREKAEIVQSLLEASRVVVPFNAVSYQKWAKQHKRPSVAKISRRYGSWKRALAELELRESCDGKK
;
A
#
# COMPACT_ATOMS: atom_id res chain seq x y z
N MET A 1 31.49 23.47 -22.45
CA MET A 1 31.49 22.55 -21.28
C MET A 1 30.22 22.83 -20.50
N ASN A 2 29.54 21.78 -20.03
CA ASN A 2 28.20 21.91 -19.47
C ASN A 2 28.34 22.26 -17.97
N ARG A 3 28.05 23.51 -17.58
CA ARG A 3 28.22 24.01 -16.20
C ARG A 3 27.49 23.14 -15.16
N GLU A 4 26.38 22.54 -15.56
CA GLU A 4 25.64 21.53 -14.79
C GLU A 4 26.52 20.32 -14.41
N ALA A 5 27.28 19.78 -15.36
CA ALA A 5 28.11 18.60 -15.16
C ALA A 5 29.30 18.90 -14.23
N GLU A 6 29.90 20.08 -14.34
CA GLU A 6 30.97 20.55 -13.44
C GLU A 6 30.46 20.66 -12.00
N ILE A 7 29.27 21.21 -11.79
CA ILE A 7 28.64 21.32 -10.47
C ILE A 7 28.37 19.93 -9.88
N ILE A 8 27.76 19.02 -10.65
CA ILE A 8 27.48 17.65 -10.19
C ILE A 8 28.76 16.91 -9.82
N GLN A 9 29.81 17.03 -10.64
CA GLN A 9 31.09 16.38 -10.39
C GLN A 9 31.76 16.93 -9.13
N ALA A 10 31.74 18.25 -8.93
CA ALA A 10 32.29 18.90 -7.74
C ALA A 10 31.56 18.46 -6.45
N LEU A 11 30.22 18.41 -6.49
CA LEU A 11 29.41 17.95 -5.36
C LEU A 11 29.70 16.49 -5.00
N ARG A 12 29.81 15.59 -6.00
CA ARG A 12 30.16 14.18 -5.79
C ARG A 12 31.57 14.01 -5.23
N ALA A 13 32.54 14.77 -5.74
CA ALA A 13 33.91 14.74 -5.25
C ALA A 13 33.99 15.20 -3.79
N ALA A 14 33.28 16.27 -3.43
CA ALA A 14 33.21 16.75 -2.05
C ALA A 14 32.53 15.73 -1.12
N ALA A 15 31.41 15.14 -1.55
CA ALA A 15 30.68 14.14 -0.77
C ALA A 15 31.44 12.81 -0.59
N SER A 16 32.37 12.49 -1.49
CA SER A 16 33.24 11.31 -1.32
C SER A 16 34.20 11.45 -0.13
N LEU A 17 34.49 12.68 0.29
CA LEU A 17 35.41 12.99 1.39
C LEU A 17 34.69 13.22 2.72
N THR A 18 33.41 13.60 2.68
CA THR A 18 32.59 13.77 3.89
C THR A 18 31.22 13.08 3.75
N PRO A 19 30.86 12.15 4.64
CA PRO A 19 29.58 11.43 4.56
C PRO A 19 28.35 12.33 4.75
N THR A 20 28.50 13.54 5.30
CA THR A 20 27.42 14.52 5.46
C THR A 20 27.84 15.88 4.91
N LEU A 21 27.84 16.02 3.59
CA LEU A 21 28.23 17.25 2.90
C LEU A 21 27.29 18.42 3.23
N THR A 22 27.71 19.27 4.17
CA THR A 22 27.01 20.52 4.51
C THR A 22 27.51 21.69 3.66
N VAL A 23 26.70 22.76 3.58
CA VAL A 23 27.08 24.00 2.86
C VAL A 23 28.45 24.52 3.32
N LYS A 24 28.68 24.58 4.63
CA LYS A 24 29.94 25.07 5.22
C LYS A 24 31.13 24.20 4.82
N GLN A 25 30.96 22.87 4.82
CA GLN A 25 32.01 21.95 4.38
C GLN A 25 32.31 22.11 2.90
N TYR A 26 31.28 22.25 2.05
CA TYR A 26 31.48 22.47 0.63
C TYR A 26 32.18 23.80 0.34
N GLN A 27 31.81 24.87 1.03
CA GLN A 27 32.47 26.18 0.92
C GLN A 27 33.94 26.12 1.31
N LEU A 28 34.28 25.39 2.38
CA LEU A 28 35.67 25.16 2.77
C LEU A 28 36.41 24.31 1.73
N TRP A 29 35.76 23.28 1.21
CA TRP A 29 36.33 22.40 0.19
C TRP A 29 36.57 23.12 -1.14
N SER A 30 35.68 24.01 -1.57
CA SER A 30 35.79 24.74 -2.83
C SER A 30 36.76 25.92 -2.79
N ARG A 31 37.20 26.37 -1.61
CA ARG A 31 37.94 27.65 -1.46
C ARG A 31 39.28 27.69 -2.18
N ASP A 32 40.01 26.58 -2.16
CA ASP A 32 41.36 26.47 -2.72
C ASP A 32 41.39 25.59 -3.98
N ARG A 33 40.23 25.42 -4.64
CA ARG A 33 40.05 24.55 -5.81
C ARG A 33 39.40 25.33 -6.95
N ASP A 34 39.82 25.07 -8.18
CA ASP A 34 39.19 25.62 -9.38
C ASP A 34 37.91 24.84 -9.73
N VAL A 35 36.90 24.99 -8.87
CA VAL A 35 35.61 24.27 -8.94
C VAL A 35 34.45 25.24 -8.69
N PRO A 36 33.23 24.92 -9.14
CA PRO A 36 32.06 25.76 -8.91
C PRO A 36 31.84 26.06 -7.42
N THR A 37 31.70 27.34 -7.09
CA THR A 37 31.48 27.79 -5.72
C THR A 37 30.04 27.51 -5.27
N PHE A 38 29.77 27.63 -3.97
CA PHE A 38 28.41 27.56 -3.45
C PHE A 38 27.44 28.56 -4.14
N ILE A 39 27.93 29.73 -4.54
CA ILE A 39 27.13 30.74 -5.24
C ILE A 39 26.78 30.26 -6.66
N ASP A 40 27.70 29.61 -7.36
CA ASP A 40 27.43 29.01 -8.67
C ASP A 40 26.38 27.90 -8.57
N VAL A 41 26.48 27.07 -7.53
CA VAL A 41 25.51 26.01 -7.23
C VAL A 41 24.12 26.59 -6.99
N LEU A 42 24.01 27.65 -6.18
CA LEU A 42 22.76 28.35 -5.91
C LEU A 42 22.18 29.03 -7.16
N ASN A 43 23.01 29.72 -7.95
CA ASN A 43 22.55 30.42 -9.15
C ASN A 43 22.01 29.45 -10.21
N PHE A 44 22.56 28.24 -10.28
CA PHE A 44 22.13 27.23 -11.25
C PHE A 44 20.90 26.44 -10.78
N TYR A 45 20.91 25.94 -9.53
CA TYR A 45 19.86 25.05 -9.01
C TYR A 45 18.80 25.74 -8.14
N GLY A 46 19.00 27.01 -7.80
CA GLY A 46 18.13 27.79 -6.90
C GLY A 46 18.19 27.36 -5.43
N SER A 47 18.64 26.15 -5.13
CA SER A 47 18.73 25.61 -3.77
C SER A 47 19.85 24.57 -3.62
N TRP A 48 20.47 24.54 -2.44
CA TRP A 48 21.49 23.54 -2.09
C TRP A 48 20.94 22.11 -2.13
N THR A 49 19.71 21.92 -1.62
CA THR A 49 19.00 20.64 -1.66
C THR A 49 18.70 20.20 -3.08
N GLY A 50 18.32 21.12 -3.98
CA GLY A 50 18.12 20.83 -5.40
C GLY A 50 19.40 20.36 -6.07
N ALA A 51 20.54 20.98 -5.77
CA ALA A 51 21.83 20.59 -6.31
C ALA A 51 22.31 19.22 -5.79
N LEU A 52 22.16 18.95 -4.49
CA LEU A 52 22.49 17.63 -3.92
C LEU A 52 21.59 16.53 -4.47
N LYS A 53 20.32 16.82 -4.74
CA LYS A 53 19.38 15.91 -5.40
C LYS A 53 19.82 15.60 -6.83
N ALA A 54 20.21 16.62 -7.60
CA ALA A 54 20.73 16.44 -8.96
C ALA A 54 22.05 15.66 -8.98
N ALA A 55 22.89 15.84 -7.96
CA ALA A 55 24.11 15.07 -7.78
C ALA A 55 23.86 13.61 -7.32
N GLY A 56 22.64 13.26 -6.93
CA GLY A 56 22.28 11.95 -6.39
C GLY A 56 22.79 11.72 -4.96
N LEU A 57 23.11 12.79 -4.24
CA LEU A 57 23.68 12.75 -2.88
C LEU A 57 22.59 12.78 -1.79
N ILE A 58 21.40 13.22 -2.15
CA ILE A 58 20.21 13.15 -1.29
C ILE A 58 19.16 12.37 -2.05
N GLU A 59 18.67 11.29 -1.44
CA GLU A 59 17.44 10.66 -1.88
C GLU A 59 16.29 11.64 -1.66
N SER A 60 15.52 11.91 -2.72
CA SER A 60 14.28 12.66 -2.56
C SER A 60 13.43 11.93 -1.53
N ARG A 61 12.99 12.63 -0.48
CA ARG A 61 11.92 12.10 0.38
C ARG A 61 10.82 11.61 -0.56
N ARG A 62 10.51 10.31 -0.50
CA ARG A 62 9.40 9.76 -1.28
C ARG A 62 8.16 10.55 -0.88
N HIS A 63 7.59 11.26 -1.85
CA HIS A 63 6.30 11.87 -1.66
C HIS A 63 5.28 10.75 -1.78
N TYR A 64 4.74 10.33 -0.64
CA TYR A 64 3.63 9.39 -0.63
C TYR A 64 2.36 10.11 -1.04
N THR A 65 1.70 9.57 -2.05
CA THR A 65 0.34 9.98 -2.41
C THR A 65 -0.64 9.51 -1.35
N GLN A 66 -1.81 10.17 -1.26
CA GLN A 66 -2.88 9.75 -0.36
C GLN A 66 -3.24 8.27 -0.55
N GLN A 67 -3.22 7.77 -1.78
CA GLN A 67 -3.54 6.37 -2.09
C GLN A 67 -2.49 5.40 -1.53
N GLU A 68 -1.20 5.73 -1.63
CA GLU A 68 -0.12 4.92 -1.07
C GLU A 68 -0.15 4.89 0.46
N LEU A 69 -0.47 6.03 1.09
CA LEU A 69 -0.64 6.10 2.55
C LEU A 69 -1.81 5.22 3.02
N VAL A 70 -2.94 5.29 2.33
CA VAL A 70 -4.11 4.43 2.62
C VAL A 70 -3.79 2.96 2.38
N ALA A 71 -3.08 2.63 1.30
CA ALA A 71 -2.67 1.25 1.02
C ALA A 71 -1.75 0.68 2.10
N ALA A 72 -0.79 1.47 2.59
CA ALA A 72 0.09 1.08 3.69
C ALA A 72 -0.69 0.85 5.00
N LEU A 73 -1.63 1.74 5.33
CA LEU A 73 -2.48 1.59 6.51
C LEU A 73 -3.37 0.33 6.44
N ARG A 74 -3.88 -0.01 5.25
CA ARG A 74 -4.65 -1.25 5.03
C ARG A 74 -3.80 -2.50 5.21
N LEU A 75 -2.62 -2.53 4.61
CA LEU A 75 -1.71 -3.67 4.74
C LEU A 75 -1.32 -3.87 6.22
N ALA A 76 -1.07 -2.79 6.96
CA ALA A 76 -0.81 -2.87 8.39
C ALA A 76 -2.02 -3.43 9.16
N LEU A 77 -3.24 -2.99 8.83
CA LEU A 77 -4.47 -3.49 9.45
C LEU A 77 -4.71 -4.98 9.15
N GLU A 78 -4.47 -5.43 7.93
CA GLU A 78 -4.62 -6.84 7.53
C GLU A 78 -3.63 -7.78 8.24
N GLN A 79 -2.39 -7.33 8.44
CA GLN A 79 -1.33 -8.16 9.05
C GLN A 79 -1.42 -8.19 10.58
N GLU A 80 -1.65 -7.05 11.22
CA GLU A 80 -1.66 -6.94 12.70
C GLU A 80 -3.07 -7.11 13.29
N GLY A 81 -4.12 -6.96 12.49
CA GLY A 81 -5.52 -7.00 12.93
C GLY A 81 -5.96 -5.81 13.81
N LYS A 82 -5.02 -4.97 14.27
CA LYS A 82 -5.26 -3.76 15.06
C LYS A 82 -4.38 -2.61 14.59
N LEU A 83 -4.98 -1.45 14.34
CA LEU A 83 -4.29 -0.28 13.80
C LEU A 83 -4.10 0.79 14.89
N THR A 84 -3.11 0.61 15.76
CA THR A 84 -2.62 1.68 16.65
C THR A 84 -1.37 2.32 16.06
N SER A 85 -1.08 3.56 16.45
CA SER A 85 0.13 4.27 16.02
C SER A 85 1.41 3.49 16.34
N THR A 86 1.45 2.85 17.51
CA THR A 86 2.61 2.06 17.96
C THR A 86 2.78 0.78 17.15
N HIS A 87 1.68 0.05 16.90
CA HIS A 87 1.71 -1.17 16.07
C HIS A 87 2.11 -0.84 14.63
N TYR A 88 1.57 0.24 14.07
CA TYR A 88 1.95 0.68 12.73
C TYR A 88 3.43 1.06 12.65
N GLN A 89 3.97 1.76 13.65
CA GLN A 89 5.39 2.12 13.66
C GLN A 89 6.30 0.89 13.70
N GLN A 90 5.93 -0.13 14.49
CA GLN A 90 6.65 -1.40 14.56
C GLN A 90 6.59 -2.13 13.21
N TRP A 91 5.41 -2.23 12.60
CA TRP A 91 5.21 -2.79 11.28
C TRP A 91 6.02 -2.04 10.20
N ALA A 92 6.02 -0.71 10.21
CA ALA A 92 6.74 0.12 9.25
C ALA A 92 8.27 0.05 9.40
N SER A 93 8.80 -0.32 10.58
CA SER A 93 10.24 -0.31 10.85
C SER A 93 11.05 -1.33 10.02
N GLY A 94 10.39 -2.39 9.52
CA GLY A 94 11.04 -3.47 8.76
C GLY A 94 10.83 -3.43 7.26
N GLN A 95 10.19 -2.39 6.72
CA GLN A 95 9.70 -2.40 5.34
C GLN A 95 9.65 -0.98 4.74
N VAL A 96 9.59 -0.90 3.41
CA VAL A 96 9.48 0.37 2.69
C VAL A 96 8.05 0.91 2.81
N ALA A 97 7.75 1.50 3.97
CA ALA A 97 6.45 2.04 4.32
C ALA A 97 6.54 3.54 4.67
N PRO A 98 5.43 4.29 4.53
CA PRO A 98 5.36 5.66 5.01
C PRO A 98 5.58 5.74 6.52
N SER A 99 6.35 6.74 6.96
CA SER A 99 6.53 6.98 8.37
C SER A 99 5.25 7.56 8.99
N LEU A 100 5.16 7.48 10.32
CA LEU A 100 4.08 8.12 11.07
C LEU A 100 4.02 9.63 10.82
N GLY A 101 5.19 10.25 10.60
CA GLY A 101 5.30 11.66 10.23
C GLY A 101 4.74 11.97 8.85
N ASP A 102 4.92 11.08 7.87
CA ASP A 102 4.36 11.26 6.51
C ASP A 102 2.83 11.17 6.54
N ILE A 103 2.29 10.23 7.32
CA ILE A 103 0.84 10.07 7.52
C ILE A 103 0.25 11.31 8.21
N ILE A 104 0.85 11.75 9.31
CA ILE A 104 0.37 12.94 10.04
C ILE A 104 0.50 14.19 9.18
N SER A 105 1.56 14.33 8.38
CA SER A 105 1.73 15.49 7.50
C SER A 105 0.65 15.57 6.42
N HIS A 106 0.15 14.43 5.94
CA HIS A 106 -0.87 14.38 4.89
C HIS A 106 -2.30 14.44 5.44
N PHE A 107 -2.58 13.79 6.57
CA PHE A 107 -3.92 13.70 7.17
C PHE A 107 -4.11 14.64 8.36
N GLY A 108 -3.09 15.37 8.80
CA GLY A 108 -3.12 16.25 9.97
C GLY A 108 -3.07 15.52 11.31
N SER A 109 -3.66 14.33 11.42
CA SER A 109 -3.59 13.50 12.62
C SER A 109 -3.73 12.01 12.32
N TRP A 110 -3.22 11.17 13.22
CA TRP A 110 -3.40 9.71 13.14
C TRP A 110 -4.87 9.32 13.19
N SER A 111 -5.66 9.93 14.08
CA SER A 111 -7.09 9.64 14.19
C SER A 111 -7.85 10.00 12.91
N LEU A 112 -7.46 11.07 12.22
CA LEU A 112 -8.05 11.42 10.92
C LEU A 112 -7.60 10.47 9.82
N ALA A 113 -6.34 10.02 9.83
CA ALA A 113 -5.85 9.00 8.91
C ALA A 113 -6.62 7.68 9.06
N VAL A 114 -6.79 7.18 10.29
CA VAL A 114 -7.58 5.96 10.54
C VAL A 114 -9.04 6.15 10.12
N LYS A 115 -9.67 7.27 10.50
CA LYS A 115 -11.06 7.56 10.14
C LYS A 115 -11.26 7.72 8.63
N THR A 116 -10.27 8.24 7.90
CA THR A 116 -10.32 8.33 6.44
C THR A 116 -10.11 6.97 5.80
N VAL A 117 -9.25 6.11 6.34
CA VAL A 117 -9.14 4.71 5.91
C VAL A 117 -10.44 3.97 6.18
N GLU A 118 -11.02 4.06 7.38
CA GLU A 118 -12.32 3.46 7.73
C GLU A 118 -13.44 3.96 6.82
N ARG A 119 -13.55 5.27 6.58
CA ARG A 119 -14.54 5.83 5.65
C ARG A 119 -14.30 5.36 4.21
N LEU A 120 -13.05 5.30 3.76
CA LEU A 120 -12.69 4.79 2.44
C LEU A 120 -12.86 3.28 2.36
N GLU A 121 -12.83 2.56 3.47
CA GLU A 121 -13.16 1.14 3.60
C GLU A 121 -14.66 0.92 3.64
N GLU A 122 -15.45 1.78 4.28
CA GLU A 122 -16.91 1.78 4.17
C GLU A 122 -17.34 2.04 2.72
N LEU A 123 -16.65 2.95 2.02
CA LEU A 123 -16.84 3.18 0.59
C LEU A 123 -16.26 2.05 -0.27
N HIS A 124 -15.11 1.46 0.06
CA HIS A 124 -14.58 0.29 -0.64
C HIS A 124 -15.37 -1.00 -0.34
N PHE A 125 -16.07 -1.08 0.79
CA PHE A 125 -17.07 -2.10 1.10
C PHE A 125 -18.33 -1.93 0.23
N THR A 126 -18.41 -0.88 -0.59
CA THR A 126 -19.40 -0.77 -1.66
C THR A 126 -18.85 -1.20 -3.04
N VAL A 127 -17.51 -1.25 -3.24
CA VAL A 127 -16.85 -1.75 -4.47
C VAL A 127 -16.37 -3.22 -4.38
N GLN A 128 -15.84 -3.66 -3.24
CA GLN A 128 -15.56 -5.05 -2.87
C GLN A 128 -16.77 -6.02 -2.90
N PRO A 129 -18.02 -5.63 -2.57
CA PRO A 129 -19.14 -6.56 -2.52
C PRO A 129 -19.49 -7.09 -3.89
N GLU A 130 -19.15 -6.42 -4.99
CA GLU A 130 -19.39 -6.95 -6.33
C GLU A 130 -18.34 -8.02 -6.70
N ARG A 131 -17.07 -7.82 -6.30
CA ARG A 131 -16.01 -8.82 -6.49
C ARG A 131 -16.22 -10.04 -5.58
N GLU A 132 -16.59 -9.82 -4.33
CA GLU A 132 -16.94 -10.87 -3.38
C GLU A 132 -18.23 -11.59 -3.79
N LYS A 133 -19.24 -10.86 -4.30
CA LYS A 133 -20.44 -11.44 -4.91
C LYS A 133 -20.03 -12.32 -6.09
N ALA A 134 -19.20 -11.82 -7.01
CA ALA A 134 -18.71 -12.58 -8.15
C ALA A 134 -17.93 -13.84 -7.73
N GLU A 135 -17.10 -13.77 -6.69
CA GLU A 135 -16.38 -14.93 -6.16
C GLU A 135 -17.33 -15.99 -5.58
N ILE A 136 -18.34 -15.56 -4.81
CA ILE A 136 -19.37 -16.46 -4.26
C ILE A 136 -20.18 -17.10 -5.40
N VAL A 137 -20.59 -16.31 -6.40
CA VAL A 137 -21.34 -16.80 -7.56
C VAL A 137 -20.53 -17.84 -8.33
N GLN A 138 -19.27 -17.54 -8.64
CA GLN A 138 -18.38 -18.47 -9.34
C GLN A 138 -18.21 -19.78 -8.54
N SER A 139 -18.00 -19.68 -7.24
CA SER A 139 -17.83 -20.86 -6.37
C SER A 139 -19.09 -21.72 -6.30
N LEU A 140 -20.28 -21.11 -6.27
CA LEU A 140 -21.55 -21.83 -6.28
C LEU A 140 -21.84 -22.49 -7.63
N LEU A 141 -21.54 -21.81 -8.74
CA LEU A 141 -21.68 -22.37 -10.09
C LEU A 141 -20.73 -23.54 -10.30
N GLU A 142 -19.46 -23.42 -9.93
CA GLU A 142 -18.47 -24.49 -10.04
C GLU A 142 -18.87 -25.70 -9.19
N ALA A 143 -19.24 -25.46 -7.93
CA ALA A 143 -19.68 -26.52 -7.03
C ALA A 143 -20.96 -27.21 -7.51
N SER A 144 -21.93 -26.48 -8.10
CA SER A 144 -23.16 -27.08 -8.62
C SER A 144 -22.92 -28.07 -9.77
N ARG A 145 -21.78 -27.94 -10.48
CA ARG A 145 -21.40 -28.82 -11.59
C ARG A 145 -20.62 -30.06 -11.14
N VAL A 146 -19.88 -29.95 -10.04
CA VAL A 146 -18.92 -30.97 -9.60
C VAL A 146 -19.41 -31.75 -8.36
N VAL A 147 -20.16 -31.10 -7.48
CA VAL A 147 -20.57 -31.66 -6.19
C VAL A 147 -21.98 -32.25 -6.29
N VAL A 148 -22.08 -33.57 -6.10
CA VAL A 148 -23.35 -34.31 -6.03
C VAL A 148 -23.38 -35.15 -4.74
N PRO A 149 -24.45 -35.08 -3.92
CA PRO A 149 -25.60 -34.17 -3.99
C PRO A 149 -25.17 -32.72 -3.74
N PHE A 150 -25.72 -31.75 -4.47
CA PHE A 150 -25.44 -30.32 -4.25
C PHE A 150 -26.32 -29.76 -3.13
N ASN A 151 -25.76 -29.59 -1.93
CA ASN A 151 -26.42 -29.00 -0.76
C ASN A 151 -25.39 -28.28 0.12
N ALA A 152 -25.86 -27.55 1.14
CA ALA A 152 -24.98 -26.78 2.02
C ALA A 152 -23.86 -27.61 2.68
N VAL A 153 -24.13 -28.87 3.02
CA VAL A 153 -23.16 -29.73 3.73
C VAL A 153 -22.08 -30.23 2.77
N SER A 154 -22.46 -30.68 1.58
CA SER A 154 -21.50 -31.13 0.56
C SER A 154 -20.69 -29.97 -0.02
N TYR A 155 -21.32 -28.81 -0.23
CA TYR A 155 -20.63 -27.58 -0.62
C TYR A 155 -19.60 -27.17 0.44
N GLN A 156 -19.95 -27.19 1.73
CA GLN A 156 -19.01 -26.82 2.79
C GLN A 156 -17.76 -27.71 2.82
N LYS A 157 -17.91 -29.01 2.50
CA LYS A 157 -16.77 -29.94 2.38
C LYS A 157 -15.91 -29.61 1.16
N TRP A 158 -16.53 -29.38 0.00
CA TRP A 158 -15.84 -28.99 -1.22
C TRP A 158 -15.11 -27.64 -1.07
N ALA A 159 -15.77 -26.64 -0.49
CA ALA A 159 -15.21 -25.30 -0.28
C ALA A 159 -13.97 -25.34 0.62
N LYS A 160 -13.95 -26.23 1.62
CA LYS A 160 -12.77 -26.43 2.49
C LYS A 160 -11.57 -27.01 1.72
N GLN A 161 -11.81 -27.92 0.78
CA GLN A 161 -10.77 -28.54 -0.04
C GLN A 161 -10.22 -27.58 -1.11
N HIS A 162 -11.09 -26.75 -1.69
CA HIS A 162 -10.76 -25.84 -2.79
C HIS A 162 -10.45 -24.40 -2.33
N LYS A 163 -10.35 -24.14 -1.01
CA LYS A 163 -10.15 -22.80 -0.42
C LYS A 163 -11.17 -21.76 -0.92
N ARG A 164 -12.44 -22.16 -1.05
CA ARG A 164 -13.56 -21.31 -1.53
C ARG A 164 -14.36 -20.71 -0.36
N PRO A 165 -15.20 -19.69 -0.60
CA PRO A 165 -16.06 -19.07 0.42
C PRO A 165 -16.93 -20.09 1.16
N SER A 166 -16.95 -19.99 2.50
CA SER A 166 -17.74 -20.88 3.36
C SER A 166 -19.25 -20.57 3.29
N VAL A 167 -20.08 -21.54 3.67
CA VAL A 167 -21.54 -21.35 3.77
C VAL A 167 -21.89 -20.21 4.74
N ALA A 168 -21.09 -19.99 5.79
CA ALA A 168 -21.26 -18.87 6.71
C ALA A 168 -21.03 -17.52 6.02
N LYS A 169 -19.98 -17.42 5.17
CA LYS A 169 -19.69 -16.21 4.37
C LYS A 169 -20.81 -15.94 3.36
N ILE A 170 -21.31 -16.97 2.70
CA ILE A 170 -22.44 -16.89 1.77
C ILE A 170 -23.73 -16.44 2.48
N SER A 171 -24.03 -17.04 3.64
CA SER A 171 -25.22 -16.71 4.41
C SER A 171 -25.17 -15.29 4.98
N ARG A 172 -24.00 -14.80 5.37
CA ARG A 172 -23.81 -13.41 5.81
C ARG A 172 -24.12 -12.41 4.69
N ARG A 173 -23.82 -12.77 3.43
CA ARG A 173 -24.02 -11.88 2.28
C ARG A 173 -25.46 -11.90 1.74
N TYR A 174 -26.07 -13.09 1.63
CA TYR A 174 -27.39 -13.28 1.02
C TYR A 174 -28.51 -13.50 2.04
N GLY A 175 -28.20 -13.40 3.34
CA GLY A 175 -29.10 -13.65 4.46
C GLY A 175 -29.33 -15.13 4.77
N SER A 176 -29.31 -16.01 3.76
CA SER A 176 -29.30 -17.47 3.96
C SER A 176 -28.79 -18.19 2.72
N TRP A 177 -28.30 -19.42 2.89
CA TRP A 177 -27.93 -20.32 1.80
C TRP A 177 -29.05 -20.48 0.75
N LYS A 178 -30.30 -20.71 1.19
CA LYS A 178 -31.45 -20.86 0.29
C LYS A 178 -31.74 -19.58 -0.52
N ARG A 179 -31.59 -18.41 0.09
CA ARG A 179 -31.74 -17.12 -0.61
C ARG A 179 -30.62 -16.90 -1.64
N ALA A 180 -29.39 -17.30 -1.32
CA ALA A 180 -28.27 -17.25 -2.26
C ALA A 180 -28.55 -18.11 -3.50
N LEU A 181 -29.07 -19.34 -3.31
CA LEU A 181 -29.42 -20.21 -4.43
C LEU A 181 -30.61 -19.67 -5.24
N ALA A 182 -31.62 -19.10 -4.57
CA ALA A 182 -32.78 -18.51 -5.24
C ALA A 182 -32.40 -17.30 -6.11
N GLU A 183 -31.48 -16.45 -5.65
CA GLU A 183 -30.99 -15.30 -6.43
C GLU A 183 -30.13 -15.72 -7.64
N LEU A 184 -29.53 -16.92 -7.59
CA LEU A 184 -28.70 -17.48 -8.66
C LEU A 184 -29.42 -18.53 -9.51
N GLU A 185 -30.72 -18.72 -9.30
CA GLU A 185 -31.56 -19.72 -9.96
C GLU A 185 -31.01 -21.17 -9.85
N LEU A 186 -30.24 -21.44 -8.80
CA LEU A 186 -29.66 -22.75 -8.51
C LEU A 186 -30.61 -23.57 -7.64
N ARG A 187 -30.66 -24.89 -7.87
CA ARG A 187 -31.47 -25.83 -7.09
C ARG A 187 -30.60 -26.81 -6.32
N GLU A 188 -30.94 -27.04 -5.06
CA GLU A 188 -30.31 -28.12 -4.29
C GLU A 188 -30.70 -29.47 -4.89
N SER A 189 -29.71 -30.35 -5.05
CA SER A 189 -29.96 -31.74 -5.40
C SER A 189 -30.04 -32.53 -4.10
N CYS A 190 -31.22 -33.04 -3.77
CA CYS A 190 -31.38 -33.97 -2.65
C CYS A 190 -30.91 -35.36 -3.07
N ASP A 191 -30.09 -36.00 -2.24
CA ASP A 191 -29.85 -37.44 -2.35
C ASP A 191 -31.18 -38.15 -2.06
N GLY A 192 -31.79 -38.69 -3.12
CA GLY A 192 -32.95 -39.55 -2.98
C GLY A 192 -32.51 -40.89 -2.42
N LYS A 193 -32.45 -41.01 -1.09
CA LYS A 193 -32.50 -42.30 -0.42
C LYS A 193 -33.91 -42.55 0.11
N LYS A 194 -34.68 -43.25 -0.72
CA LYS A 194 -35.59 -44.31 -0.24
C LYS A 194 -34.76 -45.49 0.23
#